data_AF-A0A1V4ZC23-F1
#
_entry.id   AF-A0A1V4ZC23-F1
#
_cell.length_a   1.000
_cell.length_b   1.000
_cell.length_c   1.000
_cell.angle_alpha   90.00
_cell.angle_beta   90.00
_cell.angle_gamma   90.00
#
_symmetry.space_group_name_H-M   'P 1'
#
loop_
_entity.id
_entity.type
_entity.pdbx_description
1 polymer ?
#
loop_
_entity_poly.entity_id
_entity_poly.type
_entity_poly.pdbx_seq_one_letter_code
_entity_poly.pdbx_strand_id
1 'polypeptide(L)'
;MHQFGAPEAVKEFVERNAKGRNIALFVTHAMPPGMDMLKGIMRKCQAPFAEARVLGVYDCQGELAESVAQSLISSPNPQLQEFGRMRAITLGHPDAAEVASAGEFARSIVAMVSSG
;
A
#
# COMPACT_ATOMS: atom_id res chain seq x y z
N MET A 1 2.14 0.82 -3.52
CA MET A 1 3.29 1.55 -2.89
C MET A 1 4.45 1.65 -3.87
N HIS A 2 5.49 2.43 -3.58
CA HIS A 2 6.76 2.39 -4.32
C HIS A 2 7.93 2.17 -3.34
N GLN A 3 8.70 1.11 -3.56
CA GLN A 3 9.74 0.62 -2.64
C GLN A 3 9.20 0.40 -1.22
N PHE A 4 9.41 1.35 -0.31
CA PHE A 4 9.07 1.25 1.12
C PHE A 4 8.20 2.41 1.60
N GLY A 5 7.47 3.07 0.69
CA GLY A 5 6.61 4.22 1.04
C GLY A 5 5.64 4.62 -0.06
N ALA A 6 5.05 5.80 0.12
CA ALA A 6 4.19 6.41 -0.87
C ALA A 6 4.98 6.78 -2.14
N PRO A 7 4.42 6.57 -3.36
CA PRO A 7 5.00 7.07 -4.60
C PRO A 7 5.20 8.60 -4.57
N GLU A 8 6.20 9.11 -5.29
CA GLU A 8 6.51 10.55 -5.29
C GLU A 8 5.33 11.40 -5.75
N ALA A 9 4.66 11.00 -6.83
CA ALA A 9 3.46 11.68 -7.31
C ALA A 9 2.34 11.75 -6.25
N VAL A 10 2.25 10.76 -5.35
CA VAL A 10 1.30 10.81 -4.23
C VAL A 10 1.75 11.85 -3.21
N LYS A 11 3.04 11.92 -2.87
CA LYS A 11 3.55 12.94 -1.93
C LYS A 11 3.29 14.35 -2.44
N GLU A 12 3.61 14.61 -3.71
CA GLU A 12 3.38 15.91 -4.36
C GLU A 12 1.88 16.28 -4.40
N PHE A 13 1.02 15.30 -4.71
CA PHE A 13 -0.42 15.52 -4.69
C PHE A 13 -0.91 15.88 -3.28
N VAL A 14 -0.45 15.16 -2.26
CA VAL A 14 -0.87 15.34 -0.87
C VAL A 14 -0.43 16.68 -0.32
N GLU A 15 0.83 17.07 -0.56
CA GLU A 15 1.38 18.37 -0.15
C GLU A 15 0.51 19.53 -0.65
N ARG A 16 0.00 19.44 -1.88
CA ARG A 16 -0.78 20.51 -2.51
C ARG A 16 -2.27 20.49 -2.15
N ASN A 17 -2.84 19.31 -1.84
CA ASN A 17 -4.30 19.14 -1.86
C ASN A 17 -4.90 18.58 -0.57
N ALA A 18 -4.13 17.92 0.30
CA ALA A 18 -4.72 17.08 1.35
C ALA A 18 -4.91 17.77 2.70
N LYS A 19 -4.31 18.96 2.91
CA LYS A 19 -4.39 19.66 4.20
C LYS A 19 -5.85 19.89 4.63
N GLY A 20 -6.19 19.39 5.83
CA GLY A 20 -7.52 19.49 6.41
C GLY A 20 -8.62 18.67 5.69
N ARG A 21 -8.28 17.90 4.66
CA ARG A 21 -9.24 17.08 3.92
C ARG A 21 -9.45 15.74 4.61
N ASN A 22 -10.67 15.22 4.50
CA ASN A 22 -10.97 13.83 4.80
C ASN A 22 -10.35 12.93 3.73
N ILE A 23 -9.48 12.01 4.13
CA ILE A 23 -8.78 11.10 3.23
C ILE A 23 -8.96 9.67 3.72
N ALA A 24 -9.26 8.73 2.81
CA ALA A 24 -9.13 7.30 3.06
C ALA A 24 -8.03 6.75 2.16
N LEU A 25 -7.22 5.82 2.68
CA LEU A 25 -6.08 5.25 1.96
C LEU A 25 -6.34 3.80 1.59
N PHE A 26 -6.03 3.47 0.33
CA PHE A 26 -5.91 2.10 -0.16
C PHE A 26 -4.47 1.87 -0.62
N VAL A 27 -3.83 0.83 -0.13
CA VAL A 27 -2.42 0.54 -0.43
C VAL A 27 -2.24 -0.92 -0.83
N THR A 28 -1.67 -1.16 -2.01
CA THR A 28 -1.17 -2.48 -2.38
C THR A 28 0.33 -2.61 -2.10
N HIS A 29 0.75 -3.81 -1.68
CA HIS A 29 2.14 -4.18 -1.44
C HIS A 29 2.44 -5.62 -1.87
N ALA A 30 3.67 -5.90 -2.28
CA ALA A 30 4.07 -7.27 -2.65
C ALA A 30 4.37 -8.18 -1.43
N MET A 31 4.42 -7.61 -0.22
CA MET A 31 4.75 -8.36 1.00
C MET A 31 3.61 -9.31 1.40
N PRO A 32 3.91 -10.55 1.86
CA PRO A 32 2.91 -11.40 2.50
C PRO A 32 2.35 -10.74 3.77
N PRO A 33 1.10 -11.07 4.15
CA PRO A 33 0.51 -10.59 5.40
C PRO A 33 1.30 -11.08 6.62
N GLY A 34 1.26 -10.30 7.70
CA GLY A 34 1.86 -10.67 8.99
C GLY A 34 3.35 -10.37 9.16
N MET A 35 4.04 -9.88 8.12
CA MET A 35 5.45 -9.50 8.21
C MET A 35 5.63 -8.23 9.05
N ASP A 36 6.44 -8.26 10.10
CA ASP A 36 6.64 -7.11 11.00
C ASP A 36 7.14 -5.85 10.29
N MET A 37 7.94 -6.02 9.24
CA MET A 37 8.45 -4.91 8.42
C MET A 37 7.31 -4.13 7.73
N LEU A 38 6.18 -4.78 7.43
CA LEU A 38 5.03 -4.15 6.79
C LEU A 38 4.48 -3.00 7.63
N LYS A 39 4.45 -3.14 8.97
CA LYS A 39 3.98 -2.08 9.88
C LYS A 39 4.78 -0.79 9.70
N GLY A 40 6.10 -0.89 9.57
CA GLY A 40 6.99 0.26 9.37
C GLY A 40 6.82 0.89 7.98
N ILE A 41 6.64 0.07 6.95
CA ILE A 41 6.39 0.54 5.58
C ILE A 41 5.04 1.25 5.48
N MET A 42 4.01 0.71 6.12
CA MET A 42 2.68 1.31 6.13
C MET A 42 2.68 2.67 6.84
N ARG A 43 3.45 2.84 7.92
CA ARG A 43 3.67 4.16 8.53
C ARG A 43 4.31 5.15 7.54
N LYS A 44 5.30 4.71 6.76
CA LYS A 44 5.92 5.55 5.72
C LYS A 44 4.97 5.90 4.58
N CYS A 45 4.03 5.02 4.25
CA CYS A 45 2.98 5.30 3.27
C CYS A 45 1.98 6.35 3.79
N GLN A 46 1.69 6.35 5.09
CA GLN A 46 0.76 7.28 5.72
C GLN A 46 1.38 8.65 6.05
N ALA A 47 2.71 8.70 6.27
CA ALA A 47 3.40 9.91 6.71
C ALA A 47 3.11 11.20 5.89
N PRO A 48 2.98 11.16 4.54
CA PRO A 48 2.65 12.36 3.77
C PRO A 48 1.30 12.97 4.16
N PHE A 49 0.36 12.17 4.65
CA PHE A 49 -1.00 12.60 4.99
C PHE A 49 -1.12 13.18 6.41
N ALA A 50 -0.01 13.54 7.06
CA ALA A 50 0.00 14.03 8.46
C ALA A 50 -0.85 15.30 8.67
N GLU A 51 -1.01 16.14 7.64
CA GLU A 51 -1.87 17.33 7.71
C GLU A 51 -3.32 17.09 7.24
N ALA A 52 -3.66 15.86 6.84
CA ALA A 52 -5.00 15.45 6.47
C ALA A 52 -5.73 14.80 7.64
N ARG A 53 -7.06 14.70 7.53
CA ARG A 53 -7.87 13.86 8.41
C ARG A 53 -8.01 12.48 7.77
N VAL A 54 -7.11 11.56 8.14
CA VAL A 54 -7.15 10.18 7.66
C VAL A 54 -8.29 9.43 8.37
N LEU A 55 -9.32 9.04 7.62
CA LEU A 55 -10.52 8.35 8.11
C LEU A 55 -10.31 6.85 8.27
N GLY A 56 -9.38 6.28 7.51
CA GLY A 56 -9.05 4.87 7.55
C GLY A 56 -7.99 4.51 6.51
N VAL A 57 -7.38 3.34 6.74
CA VAL A 57 -6.35 2.77 5.86
C VAL A 57 -6.71 1.31 5.64
N TYR A 58 -6.75 0.91 4.38
CA TYR A 58 -6.82 -0.48 3.97
C TYR A 58 -5.58 -0.82 3.16
N ASP A 59 -5.00 -1.98 3.44
CA ASP A 59 -3.94 -2.56 2.65
C ASP A 59 -4.20 -4.04 2.36
N CYS A 60 -3.66 -4.49 1.24
CA CYS A 60 -3.72 -5.87 0.78
C CYS A 60 -2.50 -6.21 -0.06
N GLN A 61 -2.31 -7.51 -0.31
CA GLN A 61 -1.24 -7.93 -1.20
C GLN A 61 -1.58 -7.51 -2.63
N GLY A 62 -0.56 -7.14 -3.38
CA GLY A 62 -0.65 -6.87 -4.81
C GLY A 62 0.50 -7.53 -5.54
N GLU A 63 0.36 -7.63 -6.87
CA GLU A 63 1.37 -8.27 -7.69
C GLU A 63 2.70 -7.50 -7.72
N LEU A 64 3.81 -8.21 -7.49
CA LEU A 64 5.15 -7.69 -7.71
C LEU A 64 5.42 -7.63 -9.21
N ALA A 65 5.62 -6.42 -9.74
CA ALA A 65 5.96 -6.21 -11.15
C ALA A 65 7.21 -7.03 -11.55
N GLU A 66 7.17 -7.67 -12.71
CA GLU A 66 8.25 -8.54 -13.20
C GLU A 66 9.59 -7.82 -13.29
N SER A 67 9.61 -6.60 -13.84
CA SER A 67 10.83 -5.80 -13.97
C SER A 67 11.47 -5.48 -12.61
N VAL A 68 10.65 -5.25 -11.58
CA VAL A 68 11.11 -5.03 -10.20
C VAL A 68 11.66 -6.31 -9.62
N ALA A 69 10.97 -7.44 -9.79
CA ALA A 69 11.45 -8.75 -9.34
C ALA A 69 12.81 -9.12 -9.94
N GLN A 70 13.00 -8.93 -11.26
CA GLN A 70 14.28 -9.21 -11.93
C GLN A 70 15.40 -8.30 -11.43
N SER A 71 15.10 -7.03 -11.18
CA SER A 71 16.05 -6.08 -10.60
C SER A 71 16.47 -6.48 -9.19
N LEU A 72 15.52 -6.97 -8.38
CA LEU A 72 15.76 -7.46 -7.02
C LEU A 72 16.59 -8.75 -6.99
N ILE A 73 16.29 -9.70 -7.88
CA ILE A 73 17.05 -10.96 -8.05
C ILE A 73 18.50 -10.69 -8.45
N SER A 74 18.75 -9.63 -9.22
CA SER A 74 20.09 -9.23 -9.65
C SER A 74 20.86 -8.43 -8.58
N SER A 75 20.26 -8.15 -7.42
CA SER A 75 20.89 -7.39 -6.34
C SER A 75 22.03 -8.17 -5.67
N PRO A 76 23.11 -7.51 -5.21
CA PRO A 76 24.12 -8.14 -4.37
C PRO A 76 23.62 -8.47 -2.95
N ASN A 77 22.43 -7.97 -2.54
CA ASN A 77 21.87 -8.24 -1.21
C ASN A 77 20.99 -9.51 -1.24
N PRO A 78 21.34 -10.58 -0.50
CA PRO A 78 20.58 -11.83 -0.48
C PRO A 78 19.11 -11.68 -0.07
N GLN A 79 18.80 -10.73 0.83
CA GLN A 79 17.43 -10.48 1.27
C GLN A 79 16.58 -9.87 0.13
N LEU A 80 17.19 -9.01 -0.69
CA LEU A 80 16.51 -8.44 -1.85
C LEU A 80 16.29 -9.50 -2.93
N GLN A 81 17.27 -10.39 -3.14
CA GLN A 81 17.10 -11.51 -4.07
C GLN A 81 15.92 -12.39 -3.67
N GLU A 82 15.83 -12.73 -2.38
CA GLU A 82 14.74 -13.56 -1.87
C GLU A 82 13.38 -12.87 -2.07
N PHE A 83 13.29 -11.59 -1.74
CA PHE A 83 12.08 -10.81 -2.00
C PHE A 83 11.70 -10.79 -3.49
N GLY A 84 12.68 -10.70 -4.40
CA GLY A 84 12.43 -10.80 -5.83
C GLY A 84 11.89 -12.17 -6.27
N ARG A 85 12.40 -13.26 -5.69
CA ARG A 85 11.92 -14.64 -5.95
C ARG A 85 10.50 -14.87 -5.47
N MET A 86 10.03 -14.11 -4.48
CA MET A 86 8.66 -14.19 -3.99
C MET A 86 7.61 -13.74 -5.01
N ARG A 87 7.97 -13.16 -6.17
CA ARG A 87 6.99 -12.77 -7.20
C ARG A 87 5.96 -13.86 -7.49
N ALA A 88 6.39 -15.13 -7.55
CA ALA A 88 5.51 -16.26 -7.86
C ALA A 88 4.28 -16.34 -6.94
N ILE A 89 4.41 -15.97 -5.66
CA ILE A 89 3.31 -16.00 -4.69
C ILE A 89 2.52 -14.68 -4.64
N THR A 90 2.91 -13.67 -5.44
CA THR A 90 2.18 -12.39 -5.56
C THR A 90 1.28 -12.33 -6.79
N LEU A 91 1.45 -13.29 -7.72
CA LEU A 91 0.71 -13.33 -8.97
C LEU A 91 -0.79 -13.47 -8.74
N GLY A 92 -1.58 -12.62 -9.40
CA GLY A 92 -3.03 -12.65 -9.27
C GLY A 92 -3.58 -11.93 -8.03
N HIS A 93 -2.72 -11.34 -7.20
CA HIS A 93 -3.13 -10.40 -6.16
C HIS A 93 -3.20 -8.95 -6.69
N PRO A 94 -4.15 -8.11 -6.24
CA PRO A 94 -5.21 -8.45 -5.29
C PRO A 94 -6.22 -9.45 -5.87
N ASP A 95 -6.59 -10.45 -5.08
CA ASP A 95 -7.54 -11.48 -5.47
C ASP A 95 -9.01 -11.05 -5.23
N ALA A 96 -9.97 -11.92 -5.55
CA ALA A 96 -11.39 -11.61 -5.38
C ALA A 96 -11.79 -11.32 -3.92
N ALA A 97 -11.16 -11.96 -2.94
CA ALA A 97 -11.44 -11.75 -1.52
C ALA A 97 -10.86 -10.41 -1.03
N GLU A 98 -9.67 -10.04 -1.49
CA GLU A 98 -9.04 -8.75 -1.20
C GLU A 98 -9.85 -7.60 -1.83
N VAL A 99 -10.32 -7.76 -3.07
CA VAL A 99 -11.21 -6.78 -3.72
C VAL A 99 -12.55 -6.65 -2.98
N ALA A 100 -13.15 -7.76 -2.53
CA ALA A 100 -14.37 -7.72 -1.74
C ALA A 100 -14.17 -6.97 -0.40
N SER A 101 -13.07 -7.26 0.30
CA SER A 101 -12.70 -6.61 1.57
C SER A 101 -12.43 -5.11 1.38
N ALA A 102 -11.76 -4.72 0.29
CA ALA A 102 -11.59 -3.32 -0.07
C ALA A 102 -12.94 -2.61 -0.30
N GLY A 103 -13.91 -3.31 -0.88
CA GLY A 103 -15.27 -2.82 -1.04
C GLY A 103 -16.00 -2.62 0.29
N GLU A 104 -15.81 -3.50 1.26
CA GLU A 104 -16.35 -3.34 2.63
C GLU A 104 -15.74 -2.13 3.33
N PHE A 105 -14.42 -1.96 3.22
CA PHE A 105 -13.74 -0.78 3.71
C PHE A 105 -14.30 0.51 3.08
N ALA A 106 -14.47 0.55 1.76
CA ALA A 106 -15.04 1.73 1.10
C ALA A 106 -16.45 2.06 1.62
N ARG A 107 -17.31 1.05 1.80
CA ARG A 107 -18.66 1.23 2.36
C ARG A 107 -18.61 1.78 3.80
N SER A 108 -17.69 1.31 4.64
CA SER A 108 -17.57 1.79 6.02
C SER A 108 -17.13 3.26 6.09
N ILE A 109 -16.22 3.68 5.21
CA ILE A 109 -15.82 5.09 5.08
C ILE A 109 -17.00 5.97 4.67
N VAL A 110 -17.78 5.56 3.67
CA VAL A 110 -18.96 6.31 3.22
C VAL A 110 -19.99 6.45 4.35
N ALA A 111 -20.25 5.37 5.09
CA ALA A 111 -21.16 5.40 6.23
C ALA A 111 -20.66 6.36 7.33
N MET A 112 -19.35 6.36 7.63
CA MET A 112 -18.74 7.26 8.60
C MET A 112 -18.93 8.74 8.22
N VAL A 113 -18.70 9.09 6.95
CA VAL A 113 -18.82 10.47 6.47
C VAL A 113 -20.28 10.92 6.35
N SER A 114 -21.20 10.01 6.04
CA SER A 114 -22.63 10.32 5.89
C SER A 114 -23.35 10.52 7.23
N SER A 115 -22.71 10.12 8.34
CA SER A 115 -23.29 10.17 9.69
C SER A 115 -22.76 11.33 10.55
N GLY A 116 -21.87 12.16 10.01
CA GLY A 116 -21.25 13.31 10.70
C GLY A 116 -21.54 14.63 10.00
#